data_AF-A0A8I1UQ62-F1
#
_entry.id   AF-A0A8I1UQ62-F1
#
_cell.length_a   1.000
_cell.length_b   1.000
_cell.length_c   1.000
_cell.angle_alpha   90.00
_cell.angle_beta   90.00
_cell.angle_gamma   90.00
#
_symmetry.space_group_name_H-M   'P 1'
#
loop_
_entity.id
_entity.type
_entity.pdbx_description
1 polymer ?
#
loop_
_entity_poly.entity_id
_entity_poly.type
_entity_poly.pdbx_seq_one_letter_code
_entity_poly.pdbx_strand_id
1 'polypeptide(L)'
;MKQVRRERPVYPRVFCCIPGCKRSTTRIAPPCESVICGSCWRRAPKHLRDYYSRFSRRLTIARKRNSDRVALLEHVVDQAFRRVWKALLEQPLGDDIPTLMREQLRKDGLL
;
A
#
# COMPACT_ATOMS: atom_id res chain seq x y z
N MET A 1 -30.15 -26.07 2.24
CA MET A 1 -29.29 -25.85 1.05
C MET A 1 -27.89 -25.47 1.51
N LYS A 2 -26.87 -26.32 1.29
CA LYS A 2 -25.48 -25.97 1.62
C LYS A 2 -24.99 -24.92 0.63
N GLN A 3 -24.67 -23.72 1.12
CA GLN A 3 -24.05 -22.67 0.29
C GLN A 3 -22.71 -23.20 -0.26
N VAL A 4 -22.66 -23.49 -1.55
CA VAL A 4 -21.42 -23.79 -2.25
C VAL A 4 -20.57 -22.53 -2.22
N ARG A 5 -19.59 -22.47 -1.30
CA ARG A 5 -18.62 -21.38 -1.25
C ARG A 5 -17.80 -21.46 -2.54
N ARG A 6 -17.99 -20.49 -3.44
CA ARG A 6 -17.11 -20.34 -4.61
C ARG A 6 -15.66 -20.30 -4.13
N GLU A 7 -14.87 -21.29 -4.52
CA GLU A 7 -13.43 -21.29 -4.28
C GLU A 7 -12.83 -20.04 -4.92
N ARG A 8 -12.01 -19.34 -4.15
CA ARG A 8 -11.39 -18.10 -4.63
C ARG A 8 -10.21 -18.47 -5.51
N PRO A 9 -10.02 -17.79 -6.66
CA PRO A 9 -8.86 -18.05 -7.51
C PRO A 9 -7.56 -17.80 -6.73
N VAL A 10 -6.63 -18.73 -6.85
CA VAL A 10 -5.28 -18.66 -6.27
C VAL A 10 -4.32 -18.23 -7.35
N TYR A 11 -3.69 -17.07 -7.16
CA TYR A 11 -2.69 -16.52 -8.06
C TYR A 11 -1.28 -16.75 -7.50
N PRO A 12 -0.22 -16.53 -8.31
CA PRO A 12 1.16 -16.54 -7.83
C PRO A 12 1.34 -15.67 -6.58
N ARG A 13 2.24 -16.09 -5.69
CA ARG A 13 2.50 -15.36 -4.45
C ARG A 13 3.23 -14.06 -4.75
N VAL A 14 2.62 -12.95 -4.39
CA VAL A 14 3.20 -11.61 -4.50
C VAL A 14 3.59 -11.11 -3.11
N PHE A 15 4.84 -10.67 -2.95
CA PHE A 15 5.37 -10.13 -1.69
C PHE A 15 5.06 -8.64 -1.54
N CYS A 16 4.96 -8.18 -0.29
CA CYS A 16 4.82 -6.76 0.01
C CYS A 16 6.05 -5.98 -0.48
N CYS A 17 5.86 -4.92 -1.25
CA CYS A 17 6.95 -4.10 -1.80
C CYS A 17 7.59 -3.12 -0.81
N ILE A 18 7.36 -3.31 0.50
CA ILE A 18 7.94 -2.47 1.56
C ILE A 18 9.15 -3.21 2.14
N PRO A 19 10.36 -2.60 2.13
CA PRO A 19 11.56 -3.20 2.69
C PRO A 19 11.35 -3.69 4.13
N GLY A 20 11.91 -4.87 4.44
CA GLY A 20 11.75 -5.51 5.75
C GLY A 20 10.39 -6.21 5.98
N CYS A 21 9.40 -6.04 5.10
CA CYS A 21 8.11 -6.71 5.24
C CYS A 21 8.13 -8.12 4.63
N LYS A 22 7.91 -9.16 5.44
CA LYS A 22 7.84 -10.57 4.99
C LYS A 22 6.44 -11.02 4.54
N ARG A 23 5.46 -10.11 4.50
CA ARG A 23 4.07 -10.45 4.18
C ARG A 23 3.88 -10.64 2.68
N SER A 24 3.00 -11.56 2.30
CA SER A 24 2.66 -11.86 0.91
C SER A 24 1.19 -12.19 0.74
N THR A 25 0.71 -12.20 -0.50
CA THR A 25 -0.67 -12.54 -0.87
C THR A 25 -0.69 -13.36 -2.16
N THR A 26 -1.64 -14.26 -2.28
CA THR A 26 -1.94 -15.03 -3.50
C THR A 26 -3.27 -14.58 -4.14
N ARG A 27 -3.77 -13.40 -3.73
CA ARG A 27 -5.10 -12.89 -4.10
C ARG A 27 -5.09 -11.82 -5.21
N ILE A 28 -3.92 -11.51 -5.75
CA ILE A 28 -3.75 -10.46 -6.74
C ILE A 28 -3.59 -11.11 -8.10
N ALA A 29 -4.51 -10.79 -9.01
CA ALA A 29 -4.44 -11.27 -10.38
C ALA A 29 -3.24 -10.62 -11.11
N PRO A 30 -2.51 -11.38 -11.94
CA PRO A 30 -1.57 -10.80 -12.90
C PRO A 30 -2.26 -9.75 -13.79
N PRO A 31 -1.54 -8.72 -14.26
CA PRO A 31 -0.08 -8.51 -14.20
C PRO A 31 0.40 -7.73 -12.95
N CYS A 32 -0.42 -7.62 -11.90
CA CYS A 32 -0.05 -6.82 -10.73
C CYS A 32 1.05 -7.51 -9.89
N GLU A 33 2.29 -7.08 -10.05
CA GLU A 33 3.47 -7.64 -9.35
C GLU A 33 3.81 -6.90 -8.05
N SER A 34 3.18 -5.75 -7.79
CA SER A 34 3.49 -4.90 -6.63
C SER A 34 2.29 -4.74 -5.72
N VAL A 35 2.49 -4.98 -4.42
CA VAL A 35 1.44 -4.79 -3.40
C VAL A 35 2.01 -4.21 -2.11
N ILE A 36 1.25 -3.33 -1.48
CA ILE A 36 1.47 -2.93 -0.09
C ILE A 36 0.52 -3.74 0.79
N CYS A 37 1.04 -4.56 1.69
CA CYS A 37 0.22 -5.37 2.56
C CYS A 37 -0.65 -4.50 3.49
N GLY A 38 -1.75 -5.03 4.02
CA GLY A 38 -2.66 -4.26 4.87
C GLY A 38 -2.01 -3.64 6.11
N SER A 39 -0.99 -4.27 6.69
CA SER A 39 -0.27 -3.69 7.85
C SER A 39 0.58 -2.50 7.46
N CYS A 40 1.36 -2.58 6.38
CA CYS A 40 2.12 -1.44 5.89
C CYS A 40 1.20 -0.34 5.36
N TRP A 41 0.08 -0.71 4.73
CA TRP A 41 -0.91 0.25 4.25
C TRP A 41 -1.42 1.13 5.40
N ARG A 42 -1.78 0.54 6.54
CA ARG A 42 -2.30 1.31 7.69
C ARG A 42 -1.30 2.32 8.27
N ARG A 43 0.01 2.10 8.09
CA ARG A 43 1.05 3.04 8.51
C ARG A 43 1.12 4.28 7.63
N ALA A 44 0.63 4.20 6.39
CA ALA A 44 0.68 5.34 5.48
C ALA A 44 -0.23 6.47 5.98
N PRO A 45 0.17 7.75 5.74
CA PRO A 45 -0.64 8.90 6.08
C PRO A 45 -2.08 8.78 5.59
N LYS A 46 -3.05 9.06 6.46
CA LYS A 46 -4.49 8.88 6.17
C LYS A 46 -4.91 9.63 4.91
N HIS A 47 -4.43 10.86 4.72
CA HIS A 47 -4.78 11.67 3.54
C HIS A 47 -4.33 11.02 2.22
N LEU A 48 -3.19 10.32 2.19
CA LEU A 48 -2.73 9.59 1.00
C LEU A 48 -3.55 8.33 0.75
N ARG A 49 -3.92 7.60 1.81
CA ARG A 49 -4.82 6.45 1.71
C ARG A 49 -6.20 6.84 1.19
N ASP A 50 -6.73 7.96 1.69
CA ASP A 50 -8.03 8.49 1.29
C ASP A 50 -7.99 8.96 -0.18
N TYR A 51 -6.91 9.64 -0.57
CA TYR A 51 -6.67 10.04 -1.95
C TYR A 51 -6.66 8.83 -2.90
N TYR A 52 -5.86 7.80 -2.59
CA TYR A 52 -5.83 6.56 -3.37
C TYR A 52 -7.22 5.91 -3.45
N SER A 53 -7.91 5.77 -2.31
CA SER A 53 -9.23 5.13 -2.25
C SER A 53 -10.28 5.86 -3.09
N ARG A 54 -10.24 7.21 -3.11
CA ARG A 54 -11.12 8.05 -3.93
C ARG A 54 -10.93 7.78 -5.42
N PHE A 55 -9.69 7.76 -5.90
CA PHE A 55 -9.42 7.57 -7.32
C PHE A 55 -9.57 6.11 -7.75
N SER A 56 -9.23 5.14 -6.90
CA SER A 56 -9.47 3.71 -7.15
C SER A 56 -10.97 3.40 -7.31
N ARG A 57 -11.83 4.01 -6.48
CA ARG A 57 -13.28 3.92 -6.62
C ARG A 57 -13.77 4.53 -7.95
N ARG A 58 -13.24 5.70 -8.33
CA ARG A 58 -13.58 6.34 -9.62
C ARG A 58 -13.15 5.47 -10.80
N LEU A 59 -11.95 4.88 -10.75
CA LEU A 59 -11.47 3.97 -11.78
C LEU A 59 -12.38 2.74 -11.91
N THR A 60 -12.80 2.15 -10.78
CA THR A 60 -13.70 0.99 -10.79
C THR A 60 -15.03 1.32 -11.47
N ILE A 61 -15.59 2.51 -11.20
CA ILE A 61 -16.83 2.98 -11.84
C ILE A 61 -16.59 3.25 -13.33
N ALA A 62 -15.47 3.90 -13.68
CA ALA A 62 -15.13 4.21 -15.07
C ALA A 62 -14.95 2.93 -15.91
N ARG A 63 -14.26 1.91 -15.38
CA ARG A 63 -14.10 0.59 -16.03
C ARG A 63 -15.45 -0.09 -16.25
N LYS A 64 -16.33 -0.07 -15.25
CA LYS A 64 -17.69 -0.64 -15.38
C LYS A 64 -18.55 0.07 -16.43
N ARG A 65 -18.26 1.34 -16.70
CA ARG A 65 -18.99 2.17 -17.67
C ARG A 65 -18.28 2.29 -19.02
N ASN A 66 -17.15 1.59 -19.23
CA ASN A 66 -16.29 1.72 -20.41
C ASN A 66 -16.01 3.19 -20.78
N SER A 67 -15.71 4.02 -19.78
CA SER A 67 -15.47 5.45 -20.00
C SER A 67 -14.08 5.71 -20.59
N ASP A 68 -13.96 6.70 -21.47
CA ASP A 68 -12.70 7.17 -22.05
C ASP A 68 -11.69 7.67 -20.99
N ARG A 69 -12.16 7.92 -19.77
CA ARG A 69 -11.33 8.38 -18.64
C ARG A 69 -10.57 7.25 -17.93
N VAL A 70 -10.74 5.99 -18.35
CA VAL A 70 -10.09 4.83 -17.70
C VAL A 70 -8.57 5.00 -17.70
N ALA A 71 -7.96 5.28 -18.85
CA ALA A 71 -6.50 5.42 -18.95
C ALA A 71 -5.95 6.53 -18.04
N LEU A 72 -6.62 7.69 -18.01
CA LEU A 72 -6.26 8.79 -17.11
C LEU A 72 -6.37 8.37 -15.63
N LEU A 73 -7.45 7.69 -15.25
CA LEU A 73 -7.67 7.27 -13.87
C LEU A 73 -6.70 6.16 -13.45
N GLU A 74 -6.30 5.27 -14.36
CA GLU A 74 -5.23 4.30 -14.12
C GLU A 74 -3.92 4.99 -13.78
N HIS A 75 -3.53 6.00 -14.57
CA HIS A 75 -2.34 6.79 -14.30
C HIS A 75 -2.41 7.51 -12.93
N VAL A 76 -3.55 8.12 -12.61
CA VAL A 76 -3.73 8.80 -11.31
C VAL A 76 -3.70 7.82 -10.13
N VAL A 77 -4.28 6.63 -10.28
CA VAL A 77 -4.24 5.59 -9.25
C VAL A 77 -2.82 5.06 -9.04
N ASP A 78 -2.05 4.87 -10.13
CA ASP A 78 -0.64 4.48 -10.04
C ASP A 78 0.20 5.55 -9.32
N GLN A 79 0.02 6.83 -9.68
CA GLN A 79 0.68 7.94 -8.99
C GLN A 79 0.30 8.00 -7.50
N ALA A 80 -0.98 7.79 -7.17
CA ALA A 80 -1.45 7.75 -5.78
C ALA A 80 -0.81 6.60 -5.01
N PHE A 81 -0.68 5.43 -5.63
CA PHE A 81 0.02 4.28 -5.04
C PHE A 81 1.50 4.60 -4.79
N ARG A 82 2.20 5.19 -5.77
CA ARG A 82 3.62 5.59 -5.62
C ARG A 82 3.83 6.61 -4.51
N ARG A 83 2.90 7.55 -4.30
CA ARG A 83 2.95 8.50 -3.17
C ARG A 83 2.87 7.78 -1.83
N VAL A 84 1.95 6.82 -1.69
CA VAL A 84 1.84 6.00 -0.47
C VAL A 84 3.11 5.18 -0.26
N TRP A 85 3.62 4.55 -1.32
CA TRP A 85 4.85 3.77 -1.27
C TRP A 85 6.04 4.63 -0.81
N LYS A 86 6.25 5.78 -1.45
CA LYS A 86 7.32 6.73 -1.08
C LYS A 86 7.21 7.21 0.37
N ALA A 87 6.02 7.58 0.82
CA ALA A 87 5.80 7.99 2.21
C ALA A 87 6.14 6.88 3.22
N LEU A 88 5.92 5.61 2.87
CA LEU A 88 6.29 4.46 3.70
C LEU A 88 7.79 4.13 3.68
N LEU A 89 8.52 4.58 2.65
CA LEU A 89 9.99 4.47 2.59
C LEU A 89 10.65 5.59 3.39
N GLU A 90 10.10 6.81 3.32
CA GLU A 90 10.58 7.98 4.07
C GLU A 90 10.25 7.90 5.57
N GLN A 91 9.28 7.07 5.94
CA GLN A 91 8.97 6.71 7.33
C GLN A 91 9.38 5.25 7.57
N PRO A 92 10.69 4.95 7.72
CA PRO A 92 11.16 3.60 7.95
C PRO A 92 10.47 2.96 9.18
N LEU A 93 10.38 1.62 9.17
CA LEU A 93 9.97 0.87 10.36
C LEU A 93 11.00 1.12 11.46
N GLY A 94 10.57 1.72 12.57
CA GLY A 94 11.24 1.54 13.85
C GLY A 94 11.91 2.78 14.40
N ASP A 95 11.83 2.86 15.72
CA ASP A 95 12.51 3.71 16.67
C ASP A 95 14.06 3.65 16.59
N ASP A 96 14.68 3.59 15.41
CA ASP A 96 16.13 3.67 15.30
C ASP A 96 16.56 5.12 15.17
N ILE A 97 16.36 5.87 16.26
CA ILE A 97 17.35 6.91 16.58
C ILE A 97 18.68 6.16 16.68
N PRO A 98 19.68 6.47 15.83
CA PRO A 98 21.01 5.87 15.93
C PRO A 98 21.46 5.93 17.39
N THR A 99 22.01 4.84 17.94
CA THR A 99 22.31 4.72 19.38
C THR A 99 23.09 5.93 19.91
N LEU A 100 24.00 6.46 19.09
CA LEU A 100 24.75 7.71 19.31
C LEU A 100 23.86 8.95 19.48
N MET A 101 22.85 9.14 18.63
CA MET A 101 21.90 10.24 18.75
C MET A 101 20.98 10.08 19.97
N ARG A 102 20.64 8.85 20.34
CA ARG A 102 19.78 8.60 21.52
C ARG A 102 20.52 8.89 22.83
N GLU A 103 21.81 8.59 22.89
CA GLU A 103 22.68 8.98 24.01
C GLU A 103 22.87 10.49 24.08
N GLN A 104 23.02 11.15 22.92
CA GLN A 104 23.14 12.61 22.87
C GLN A 104 21.84 13.31 23.33
N LEU A 105 20.67 12.85 22.87
CA LEU A 105 19.38 13.40 23.28
C LEU A 105 19.07 13.21 24.77
N ARG A 106 19.55 12.12 25.39
CA ARG A 106 19.49 11.93 26.85
C ARG A 106 20.41 12.89 27.61
N LYS A 107 21.61 13.17 27.08
CA LYS A 107 22.52 14.18 27.66
C LYS A 107 21.93 15.59 27.56
N ASP A 108 21.20 15.86 26.49
CA ASP A 108 20.60 17.16 26.22
C ASP A 108 19.21 17.35 26.89
N GLY A 109 18.71 16.35 27.64
CA GLY A 109 17.49 16.44 28.45
C GLY A 109 16.18 16.47 27.65
N LEU A 110 16.21 15.97 26.40
CA LEU A 110 15.06 16.00 25.48
C LEU A 110 14.32 14.65 25.40
N LEU A 111 14.66 13.72 26.30
CA LEU A 111 14.07 12.39 26.47
C LEU A 111 13.97 12.03 27.97
#